data_AF-A0A4C1SYG6-F1
#
_entry.id   AF-A0A4C1SYG6-F1
#
_cell.length_a   1.000
_cell.length_b   1.000
_cell.length_c   1.000
_cell.angle_alpha   90.00
_cell.angle_beta   90.00
_cell.angle_gamma   90.00
#
_symmetry.space_group_name_H-M   'P 1'
#
loop_
_entity.id
_entity.type
_entity.pdbx_description
1 polymer ?
#
loop_
_entity_poly.entity_id
_entity_poly.type
_entity_poly.pdbx_seq_one_letter_code
_entity_poly.pdbx_strand_id
1 'polypeptide(L)'
;MIIFLDLLLEFCGPASAPYQQFFTPALLQYVSDKSPEVRQAAAYGCGVLGQFGGEQFSWLPVTEDSDEAPHIYGYLCDLIQANHPIVLGANNCNLPRIVFIIAQAFVNKVVDAVSEVGSRMLAIVKQVESNPEVFQVCASQLTPEMQHALQEAYRELASATSAQG
;
A
#
# COMPACT_ATOMS: atom_id res chain seq x y z
N MET A 1 22.24 13.18 -19.27
CA MET A 1 21.86 11.83 -18.81
C MET A 1 21.09 11.87 -17.50
N ILE A 2 21.32 12.85 -16.62
CA ILE A 2 20.57 13.06 -15.36
C ILE A 2 19.11 13.53 -15.59
N ILE A 3 18.85 14.38 -16.59
CA ILE A 3 17.49 14.83 -16.97
C ILE A 3 16.55 13.65 -17.31
N PHE A 4 17.11 12.54 -17.82
CA PHE A 4 16.33 11.36 -18.17
C PHE A 4 15.91 10.55 -16.94
N LEU A 5 16.66 10.66 -15.85
CA LEU A 5 16.37 10.01 -14.57
C LEU A 5 15.33 10.79 -13.77
N ASP A 6 15.41 12.13 -13.81
CA ASP A 6 14.41 13.02 -13.21
C ASP A 6 13.03 12.83 -13.85
N LEU A 7 12.96 12.76 -15.20
CA LEU A 7 11.72 12.46 -15.93
C LEU A 7 11.13 11.09 -15.60
N LEU A 8 11.96 10.07 -15.40
CA LEU A 8 11.52 8.72 -15.04
C LEU A 8 10.99 8.65 -13.61
N LEU A 9 11.58 9.40 -12.68
CA LEU A 9 11.11 9.46 -11.30
C LEU A 9 9.82 10.30 -11.17
N GLU A 10 9.71 11.40 -11.93
CA GLU A 10 8.56 12.31 -11.91
C GLU A 10 7.32 11.74 -12.64
N PHE A 11 7.51 10.94 -13.71
CA PHE A 11 6.40 10.34 -14.47
C PHE A 11 6.12 8.84 -14.21
N CYS A 12 7.06 8.06 -13.64
CA CYS A 12 6.80 6.64 -13.40
C CYS A 12 6.40 6.29 -11.96
N GLY A 13 6.52 7.20 -10.99
CA GLY A 13 6.03 6.98 -9.63
C GLY A 13 6.33 5.57 -9.09
N PRO A 14 5.34 4.79 -8.61
CA PRO A 14 5.52 3.44 -8.08
C PRO A 14 6.13 2.42 -9.06
N ALA A 15 5.97 2.62 -10.38
CA ALA A 15 6.49 1.71 -11.41
C ALA A 15 8.02 1.79 -11.57
N SER A 16 8.66 2.81 -10.99
CA SER A 16 10.12 2.94 -10.95
C SER A 16 10.79 2.06 -9.87
N ALA A 17 10.01 1.54 -8.91
CA ALA A 17 10.51 0.78 -7.75
C ALA A 17 11.35 -0.47 -8.11
N PRO A 18 10.98 -1.30 -9.10
CA PRO A 18 11.79 -2.47 -9.49
C PRO A 18 13.16 -2.10 -10.08
N TYR A 19 13.30 -0.87 -10.59
CA TYR A 19 14.51 -0.40 -11.25
C TYR A 19 15.45 0.36 -10.30
N GLN A 20 15.04 0.65 -9.06
CA GLN A 20 15.83 1.38 -8.06
C GLN A 20 17.23 0.82 -7.87
N GLN A 21 17.37 -0.50 -7.84
CA GLN A 21 18.65 -1.20 -7.74
C GLN A 21 19.70 -0.78 -8.79
N PHE A 22 19.26 -0.34 -9.98
CA PHE A 22 20.16 0.07 -11.06
C PHE A 22 20.61 1.52 -10.94
N PHE A 23 19.83 2.40 -10.29
CA PHE A 23 20.08 3.83 -10.29
C PHE A 23 20.39 4.43 -8.91
N THR A 24 20.00 3.78 -7.81
CA THR A 24 20.34 4.21 -6.44
C THR A 24 21.85 4.27 -6.18
N PRO A 25 22.69 3.30 -6.61
CA PRO A 25 24.14 3.39 -6.44
C PRO A 25 24.74 4.58 -7.19
N ALA A 26 24.21 4.87 -8.39
CA ALA A 26 24.64 6.00 -9.19
C ALA A 26 24.25 7.34 -8.55
N LEU A 27 23.01 7.47 -8.04
CA LEU A 27 22.57 8.67 -7.30
C LEU A 27 23.43 8.93 -6.06
N LEU A 28 23.71 7.89 -5.27
CA LEU A 28 24.59 7.99 -4.09
C LEU A 28 26.03 8.39 -4.45
N GLN A 29 26.53 7.98 -5.60
CA GLN A 29 27.83 8.43 -6.08
C GLN A 29 27.79 9.90 -6.53
N TYR A 30 26.72 10.32 -7.22
CA TYR A 30 26.60 11.65 -7.80
C TYR A 30 26.26 12.76 -6.79
N VAL A 31 25.79 12.45 -5.58
CA VAL A 31 25.66 13.46 -4.51
C VAL A 31 26.99 14.09 -4.11
N SER A 32 28.12 13.42 -4.42
CA SER A 32 29.48 13.91 -4.17
C SER A 32 30.20 14.38 -5.43
N ASP A 33 29.50 14.59 -6.55
CA ASP A 33 30.11 15.02 -7.81
C ASP A 33 30.73 16.44 -7.71
N LYS A 34 31.68 16.76 -8.59
CA LYS A 34 32.33 18.09 -8.63
C LYS A 34 31.40 19.18 -9.15
N SER A 35 30.48 18.85 -10.07
CA SER A 35 29.49 19.79 -10.61
C SER A 35 28.37 20.05 -9.60
N PRO A 36 28.11 21.31 -9.22
CA PRO A 36 26.99 21.68 -8.34
C PRO A 36 25.63 21.21 -8.86
N GLU A 37 25.41 21.27 -10.16
CA GLU A 37 24.15 20.93 -10.83
C GLU A 37 23.89 19.42 -10.74
N VAL A 38 24.94 18.60 -10.89
CA VAL A 38 24.86 17.14 -10.74
C VAL A 38 24.55 16.75 -9.30
N ARG A 39 25.17 17.41 -8.31
CA ARG A 39 24.86 17.16 -6.90
C ARG A 39 23.42 17.53 -6.55
N GLN A 40 22.92 18.64 -7.08
CA GLN A 40 21.55 19.09 -6.81
C GLN A 40 20.52 18.10 -7.36
N ALA A 41 20.71 17.63 -8.60
CA ALA A 41 19.83 16.62 -9.18
C ALA A 41 19.94 15.26 -8.45
N ALA A 42 21.13 14.84 -8.06
CA ALA A 42 21.32 13.61 -7.28
C ALA A 42 20.67 13.70 -5.89
N ALA A 43 20.83 14.83 -5.20
CA ALA A 43 20.20 15.07 -3.90
C ALA A 43 18.67 15.15 -4.01
N TYR A 44 18.16 15.76 -5.09
CA TYR A 44 16.73 15.79 -5.40
C TYR A 44 16.20 14.37 -5.67
N GLY A 45 16.84 13.59 -6.54
CA GLY A 45 16.49 12.19 -6.81
C GLY A 45 16.54 11.30 -5.57
N CYS A 46 17.51 11.51 -4.66
CA CYS A 46 17.55 10.87 -3.35
C CYS A 46 16.38 11.31 -2.44
N GLY A 47 15.99 12.58 -2.48
CA GLY A 47 14.83 13.10 -1.75
C GLY A 47 13.51 12.53 -2.26
N VAL A 48 13.33 12.47 -3.58
CA VAL A 48 12.19 11.83 -4.26
C VAL A 48 12.19 10.33 -3.98
N LEU A 49 13.33 9.65 -3.96
CA LEU A 49 13.41 8.25 -3.50
C LEU A 49 13.10 8.08 -2.02
N GLY A 50 13.48 9.02 -1.16
CA GLY A 50 13.10 9.02 0.25
C GLY A 50 11.60 9.25 0.44
N GLN A 51 11.01 10.11 -0.38
CA GLN A 51 9.60 10.50 -0.34
C GLN A 51 8.67 9.47 -0.99
N PHE A 52 9.09 8.83 -2.09
CA PHE A 52 8.27 7.95 -2.91
C PHE A 52 8.79 6.51 -3.01
N GLY A 53 10.05 6.26 -2.63
CA GLY A 53 10.64 4.91 -2.62
C GLY A 53 10.30 4.08 -1.38
N GLY A 54 9.94 4.73 -0.26
CA GLY A 54 9.51 4.07 0.98
C GLY A 54 7.99 3.99 1.16
N GLU A 55 7.21 4.79 0.43
CA GLU A 55 5.76 4.92 0.62
C GLU A 55 4.99 4.61 -0.66
N GLN A 56 5.11 3.39 -1.17
CA GLN A 56 4.36 2.96 -2.36
C GLN A 56 2.83 3.00 -2.18
N PHE A 57 2.36 3.26 -0.96
CA PHE A 57 0.97 3.39 -0.57
C PHE A 57 0.68 4.61 0.33
N SER A 58 1.49 5.68 0.34
CA SER A 58 1.13 6.89 1.13
C SER A 58 -0.11 7.59 0.64
N TRP A 59 -0.44 7.42 -0.64
CA TRP A 59 -1.68 7.86 -1.25
C TRP A 59 -2.90 6.98 -0.86
N LEU A 60 -2.69 5.89 -0.10
CA LEU A 60 -3.76 5.13 0.54
C LEU A 60 -4.03 5.61 1.97
N PRO A 61 -5.30 5.57 2.42
CA PRO A 61 -6.46 4.99 1.73
C PRO A 61 -7.12 5.93 0.72
N VAL A 62 -7.61 5.38 -0.40
CA VAL A 62 -8.57 6.06 -1.28
C VAL A 62 -9.94 5.97 -0.62
N THR A 63 -10.55 7.10 -0.30
CA THR A 63 -11.79 7.18 0.49
C THR A 63 -12.93 7.92 -0.20
N GLU A 64 -12.68 8.55 -1.35
CA GLU A 64 -13.68 9.36 -2.05
C GLU A 64 -14.04 8.82 -3.43
N ASP A 65 -13.13 8.10 -4.08
CA ASP A 65 -13.30 7.60 -5.44
C ASP A 65 -13.73 6.12 -5.41
N SER A 66 -15.04 5.89 -5.44
CA SER A 66 -15.64 4.54 -5.43
C SER A 66 -15.51 3.79 -6.76
N ASP A 67 -15.17 4.49 -7.84
CA ASP A 67 -15.02 3.87 -9.17
C ASP A 67 -13.61 3.28 -9.32
N GLU A 68 -12.59 4.00 -8.86
CA GLU A 68 -11.18 3.56 -8.94
C GLU A 68 -10.73 2.74 -7.71
N ALA A 69 -11.34 2.95 -6.54
CA ALA A 69 -10.99 2.24 -5.31
C ALA A 69 -10.97 0.71 -5.48
N PRO A 70 -11.98 0.05 -6.07
CA PRO A 70 -11.96 -1.40 -6.24
C PRO A 70 -10.75 -1.89 -7.07
N HIS A 71 -10.37 -1.18 -8.12
CA HIS A 71 -9.21 -1.53 -8.96
C HIS A 71 -7.90 -1.44 -8.16
N ILE A 72 -7.75 -0.34 -7.42
CA ILE A 72 -6.60 -0.07 -6.57
C ILE A 72 -6.45 -1.13 -5.46
N TYR A 73 -7.54 -1.40 -4.74
CA TYR A 73 -7.54 -2.38 -3.66
C TYR A 73 -7.40 -3.81 -4.19
N GLY A 74 -7.88 -4.09 -5.40
CA GLY A 74 -7.65 -5.36 -6.11
C GLY A 74 -6.16 -5.60 -6.35
N TYR A 75 -5.45 -4.60 -6.88
CA TYR A 75 -4.00 -4.68 -7.09
C TYR A 75 -3.23 -4.83 -5.76
N LEU A 76 -3.65 -4.10 -4.71
CA LEU A 76 -3.08 -4.28 -3.38
C LEU A 76 -3.25 -5.72 -2.87
N CYS A 77 -4.43 -6.32 -3.07
CA CYS A 77 -4.69 -7.71 -2.71
C CYS A 77 -3.79 -8.69 -3.49
N ASP A 78 -3.59 -8.47 -4.79
CA ASP A 78 -2.69 -9.31 -5.61
C ASP A 78 -1.27 -9.33 -5.04
N LEU A 79 -0.75 -8.16 -4.68
CA LEU A 79 0.61 -8.03 -4.14
C LEU A 79 0.77 -8.68 -2.76
N ILE A 80 -0.25 -8.55 -1.89
CA ILE A 80 -0.25 -9.19 -0.57
C ILE A 80 -0.31 -10.71 -0.71
N GLN A 81 -1.20 -11.21 -1.57
CA GLN A 81 -1.35 -12.66 -1.82
C GLN A 81 -0.12 -13.27 -2.49
N ALA A 82 0.60 -12.49 -3.31
CA ALA A 82 1.90 -12.87 -3.86
C ALA A 82 3.05 -12.82 -2.83
N ASN A 83 2.77 -12.47 -1.57
CA ASN A 83 3.76 -12.30 -0.50
C ASN A 83 4.88 -11.34 -0.90
N HIS A 84 4.54 -10.27 -1.63
CA HIS A 84 5.54 -9.39 -2.22
C HIS A 84 6.24 -8.55 -1.13
N PRO A 85 7.58 -8.64 -0.97
CA PRO A 85 8.30 -7.99 0.13
C PRO A 85 8.13 -6.47 0.19
N ILE A 86 7.85 -5.87 -0.96
CA ILE A 86 7.65 -4.42 -1.11
C ILE A 86 6.39 -3.90 -0.40
N VAL A 87 5.36 -4.74 -0.27
CA VAL A 87 4.09 -4.34 0.36
C VAL A 87 4.10 -4.69 1.83
N LEU A 88 4.55 -5.90 2.17
CA LEU A 88 4.55 -6.39 3.54
C LEU A 88 5.67 -5.77 4.40
N GLY A 89 6.77 -5.35 3.77
CA GLY A 89 7.95 -4.87 4.47
C GLY A 89 8.73 -6.00 5.15
N ALA A 90 9.90 -5.68 5.70
CA ALA A 90 10.71 -6.65 6.43
C ALA A 90 9.94 -7.18 7.64
N ASN A 91 9.88 -8.50 7.81
CA ASN A 91 9.11 -9.18 8.87
C ASN A 91 7.63 -8.74 8.94
N ASN A 92 7.02 -8.39 7.79
CA ASN A 92 5.62 -8.00 7.71
C ASN A 92 5.26 -6.75 8.53
N CYS A 93 6.24 -5.85 8.74
CA CYS A 93 6.07 -4.64 9.54
C CYS A 93 4.95 -3.69 9.05
N ASN A 94 4.52 -3.82 7.79
CA ASN A 94 3.48 -2.98 7.20
C ASN A 94 2.05 -3.53 7.40
N LEU A 95 1.88 -4.75 7.95
CA LEU A 95 0.56 -5.34 8.18
C LEU A 95 -0.40 -4.44 8.98
N PRO A 96 0.02 -3.76 10.07
CA PRO A 96 -0.86 -2.83 10.79
C PRO A 96 -1.40 -1.71 9.90
N ARG A 97 -0.57 -1.15 9.02
CA ARG A 97 -0.98 -0.10 8.08
C ARG A 97 -1.93 -0.63 7.01
N ILE A 98 -1.68 -1.84 6.51
CA ILE A 98 -2.55 -2.50 5.51
C ILE A 98 -3.95 -2.71 6.10
N VAL A 99 -4.03 -3.25 7.33
CA VAL A 99 -5.31 -3.47 8.01
C VAL A 99 -6.05 -2.14 8.24
N PHE A 100 -5.32 -1.09 8.64
CA PHE A 100 -5.88 0.25 8.78
C PHE A 100 -6.46 0.80 7.45
N ILE A 101 -5.74 0.63 6.34
CA ILE A 101 -6.19 1.05 5.01
C ILE A 101 -7.47 0.29 4.60
N ILE A 102 -7.49 -1.03 4.79
CA ILE A 102 -8.67 -1.87 4.48
C ILE A 102 -9.86 -1.42 5.32
N ALA A 103 -9.68 -1.18 6.62
CA ALA A 103 -10.74 -0.73 7.49
C ALA A 103 -11.28 0.65 7.06
N GLN A 104 -10.42 1.59 6.66
CA GLN A 104 -10.85 2.88 6.13
C GLN A 104 -11.66 2.76 4.83
N ALA A 105 -11.32 1.83 3.95
CA ALA A 105 -12.10 1.61 2.73
C ALA A 105 -13.55 1.23 3.06
N PHE A 106 -13.76 0.37 4.05
CA PHE A 106 -15.10 -0.03 4.51
C PHE A 106 -15.82 1.07 5.29
N VAL A 107 -15.11 1.83 6.14
CA VAL A 107 -15.70 2.99 6.85
C VAL A 107 -16.26 4.01 5.86
N ASN A 108 -15.51 4.31 4.79
CA ASN A 108 -15.93 5.26 3.76
C ASN A 108 -16.83 4.64 2.69
N LYS A 109 -17.13 3.33 2.77
CA LYS A 109 -17.99 2.60 1.83
C LYS A 109 -17.57 2.74 0.37
N VAL A 110 -16.27 2.83 0.11
CA VAL A 110 -15.72 2.87 -1.26
C VAL A 110 -15.56 1.48 -1.88
N VAL A 111 -15.72 0.42 -1.08
CA VAL A 111 -15.70 -0.97 -1.53
C VAL A 111 -16.82 -1.75 -0.84
N ASP A 112 -17.62 -2.46 -1.63
CA ASP A 112 -18.66 -3.36 -1.11
C ASP A 112 -18.07 -4.65 -0.54
N ALA A 113 -18.53 -5.08 0.64
CA ALA A 113 -18.03 -6.29 1.31
C ALA A 113 -18.25 -7.58 0.49
N VAL A 114 -19.33 -7.63 -0.30
CA VAL A 114 -19.73 -8.79 -1.12
C VAL A 114 -19.04 -8.80 -2.49
N SER A 115 -18.37 -7.70 -2.86
CA SER A 115 -17.61 -7.64 -4.12
C SER A 115 -16.43 -8.62 -4.11
N GLU A 116 -15.93 -8.98 -5.30
CA GLU A 116 -14.74 -9.82 -5.43
C GLU A 116 -13.56 -9.24 -4.62
N VAL A 117 -13.30 -7.94 -4.78
CA VAL A 117 -12.21 -7.24 -4.09
C VAL A 117 -12.47 -7.16 -2.58
N GLY A 118 -13.69 -6.79 -2.16
CA GLY A 118 -14.06 -6.72 -0.75
C GLY A 118 -13.89 -8.05 -0.01
N SER A 119 -14.31 -9.15 -0.64
CA SER A 119 -14.13 -10.49 -0.09
C SER A 119 -12.66 -10.87 0.09
N ARG A 120 -11.79 -10.47 -0.86
CA ARG A 120 -10.34 -10.68 -0.79
C ARG A 120 -9.70 -9.84 0.31
N MET A 121 -10.09 -8.58 0.45
CA MET A 121 -9.63 -7.69 1.52
C MET A 121 -9.98 -8.27 2.91
N LEU A 122 -11.22 -8.74 3.09
CA LEU A 122 -11.66 -9.37 4.34
C LEU A 122 -10.92 -10.69 4.63
N ALA A 123 -10.58 -11.48 3.61
CA ALA A 123 -9.77 -12.68 3.78
C ALA A 123 -8.34 -12.37 4.27
N ILE A 124 -7.72 -11.30 3.76
CA ILE A 124 -6.41 -10.82 4.22
C ILE A 124 -6.48 -10.40 5.69
N VAL A 125 -7.50 -9.61 6.08
CA VAL A 125 -7.67 -9.19 7.47
C VAL A 125 -7.87 -10.41 8.39
N LYS A 126 -8.70 -11.38 8.01
CA LYS A 126 -8.86 -12.64 8.76
C LYS A 126 -7.56 -13.43 8.90
N GLN A 127 -6.73 -13.46 7.85
CA GLN A 127 -5.42 -14.10 7.92
C GLN A 127 -4.51 -13.41 8.93
N VAL A 128 -4.54 -12.08 9.01
CA VAL A 128 -3.80 -11.31 10.02
C VAL A 128 -4.35 -11.57 11.43
N GLU A 129 -5.68 -11.61 11.59
CA GLU A 129 -6.35 -11.95 12.86
C GLU A 129 -5.98 -13.34 13.38
N SER A 130 -5.62 -14.29 12.50
CA SER A 130 -5.17 -15.62 12.89
C SER A 130 -3.83 -15.63 13.65
N ASN A 131 -3.06 -14.55 13.58
CA ASN A 131 -1.81 -14.36 14.33
C ASN A 131 -2.04 -13.39 15.49
N PRO A 132 -2.12 -13.87 16.75
CA PRO A 132 -2.46 -13.03 17.91
C PRO A 132 -1.49 -11.87 18.15
N GLU A 133 -0.20 -12.08 17.91
CA GLU A 133 0.85 -11.07 18.15
C GLU A 133 0.71 -9.89 17.18
N VAL A 134 0.51 -10.19 15.89
CA VAL A 134 0.33 -9.18 14.85
C VAL A 134 -1.03 -8.50 15.02
N PHE A 135 -2.08 -9.28 15.30
CA PHE A 135 -3.42 -8.75 15.48
C PHE A 135 -3.50 -7.74 16.62
N GLN A 136 -2.81 -7.98 17.75
CA GLN A 136 -2.78 -7.03 18.86
C GLN A 136 -2.21 -5.67 18.44
N VAL A 137 -1.17 -5.66 17.61
CA VAL A 137 -0.58 -4.43 17.07
C VAL A 137 -1.56 -3.75 16.11
N CYS A 138 -2.17 -4.49 15.18
CA CYS A 138 -3.16 -3.95 14.25
C CYS A 138 -4.36 -3.35 15.00
N ALA A 139 -4.92 -4.09 15.95
CA ALA A 139 -6.08 -3.69 16.72
C ALA A 139 -5.85 -2.39 17.50
N SER A 140 -4.62 -2.15 17.98
CA SER A 140 -4.25 -0.90 18.67
C SER A 140 -4.27 0.34 17.76
N GLN A 141 -4.22 0.16 16.44
CA GLN A 141 -4.25 1.25 15.45
C GLN A 141 -5.65 1.50 14.87
N LEU A 142 -6.63 0.63 15.15
CA LEU A 142 -7.99 0.76 14.65
C LEU A 142 -8.87 1.55 15.62
N THR A 143 -9.66 2.49 15.10
CA THR A 143 -10.68 3.19 15.88
C THR A 143 -11.91 2.28 16.09
N PRO A 144 -12.79 2.58 17.07
CA PRO A 144 -14.03 1.83 17.26
C PRO A 144 -14.92 1.79 16.00
N GLU A 145 -14.93 2.87 15.22
CA GLU A 145 -15.68 2.97 13.96
C GLU A 145 -15.10 2.01 12.91
N MET A 146 -13.77 1.93 12.80
CA MET A 146 -13.09 0.99 11.90
C MET A 146 -13.37 -0.46 12.28
N GLN A 147 -13.34 -0.78 13.58
CA GLN A 147 -13.66 -2.12 14.08
C GLN A 147 -15.12 -2.47 13.79
N HIS A 148 -16.05 -1.52 13.99
CA HIS A 148 -17.45 -1.72 13.66
C HIS A 148 -17.67 -1.98 12.17
N ALA A 149 -17.05 -1.17 11.29
CA ALA A 149 -17.17 -1.32 9.84
C ALA A 149 -16.66 -2.69 9.36
N LEU A 150 -15.53 -3.17 9.90
CA LEU A 150 -15.02 -4.51 9.58
C LEU A 150 -15.99 -5.61 10.04
N GLN A 151 -16.56 -5.49 11.24
CA GLN A 151 -17.54 -6.45 11.77
C GLN A 151 -18.83 -6.47 10.94
N GLU A 152 -19.30 -5.31 10.49
CA GLU A 152 -20.45 -5.17 9.59
C GLU A 152 -20.17 -5.83 8.24
N ALA A 153 -19.02 -5.52 7.63
CA ALA A 153 -18.59 -6.12 6.37
C ALA A 153 -18.46 -7.66 6.46
N TYR A 154 -17.95 -8.20 7.57
CA TYR A 154 -17.93 -9.65 7.79
C TYR A 154 -19.33 -10.27 7.85
N ARG A 155 -20.30 -9.59 8.46
CA ARG A 155 -21.69 -10.06 8.55
C ARG A 155 -22.38 -10.03 7.18
N GLU A 156 -22.17 -8.97 6.41
CA GLU A 156 -22.70 -8.84 5.05
C GLU A 156 -22.17 -9.95 4.13
N LEU A 157 -20.85 -10.22 4.17
CA LEU A 157 -20.26 -11.30 3.38
C LEU A 157 -20.81 -12.67 3.80
N ALA A 158 -21.00 -12.90 5.11
CA ALA A 158 -21.54 -14.16 5.62
C ALA A 158 -23.01 -14.38 5.21
N SER A 159 -23.84 -13.33 5.28
CA SER A 159 -25.26 -13.43 4.89
C SER A 159 -25.41 -13.68 3.39
N ALA A 160 -24.61 -13.02 2.55
CA ALA A 160 -24.59 -13.24 1.10
C ALA A 160 -24.18 -14.69 0.74
N THR A 161 -23.21 -15.27 1.45
CA THR A 161 -22.78 -16.66 1.23
C THR A 161 -23.88 -17.66 1.58
N SER A 162 -24.66 -17.39 2.65
CA SER A 162 -25.76 -18.26 3.07
C SER A 162 -27.00 -18.21 2.18
N ALA A 163 -27.18 -17.15 1.39
CA ALA A 163 -28.33 -16.97 0.50
C ALA A 163 -28.16 -17.68 -0.87
N GLN A 164 -26.95 -18.18 -1.18
CA GLN A 164 -26.65 -18.87 -2.44
C GLN A 164 -26.56 -20.41 -2.31
N GLY A 165 -26.70 -20.96 -1.09
CA GLY A 165 -26.72 -22.40 -0.81
C GLY A 165 -28.10 -22.93 -0.49
#